data_AF-A0ABD3MT02-F1
#
_entry.id   AF-A0ABD3MT02-F1
#
_cell.length_a   1.000
_cell.length_b   1.000
_cell.length_c   1.000
_cell.angle_alpha   90.00
_cell.angle_beta   90.00
_cell.angle_gamma   90.00
#
_symmetry.space_group_name_H-M   'P 1'
#
loop_
_entity.id
_entity.type
_entity.pdbx_description
1 polymer ?
#
loop_
_entity_poly.entity_id
_entity_poly.type
_entity_poly.pdbx_seq_one_letter_code
_entity_poly.pdbx_strand_id
1 'polypeptide(L)'
;MMCISVNRAIALAVALFGYATTAAGSGSSACHAAYSSGITYAHGDWVSASFTAARLVKCSPPGINDCPDSGLRTEEGEFNASEMYNYQCKSDDDIMLCSNNEYAPGSILSDQVWVRDSSPCSSVSP
;
A
#
# COMPACT_ATOMS: atom_id res chain seq x y z
N MET A 1 26.89 -3.98 -63.30
CA MET A 1 25.43 -3.76 -63.20
C MET A 1 24.91 -4.65 -62.08
N MET A 2 24.41 -4.02 -61.02
CA MET A 2 23.61 -4.49 -59.86
C MET A 2 23.97 -5.82 -59.18
N CYS A 3 24.60 -5.82 -58.00
CA CYS A 3 24.07 -5.53 -56.64
C CYS A 3 23.31 -6.73 -56.03
N ILE A 4 24.04 -7.56 -55.29
CA ILE A 4 23.50 -8.60 -54.40
C ILE A 4 22.84 -7.89 -53.20
N SER A 5 21.51 -7.90 -53.15
CA SER A 5 20.73 -7.45 -51.98
C SER A 5 20.68 -8.58 -50.95
N VAL A 6 21.58 -8.55 -49.96
CA VAL A 6 21.38 -9.27 -48.70
C VAL A 6 20.98 -8.21 -47.67
N ASN A 7 19.67 -8.11 -47.41
CA ASN A 7 19.15 -7.17 -46.44
C ASN A 7 18.13 -7.88 -45.55
N ARG A 8 18.60 -8.31 -44.37
CA ARG A 8 18.01 -8.08 -43.04
C ARG A 8 18.54 -9.14 -42.07
N ALA A 9 19.61 -8.76 -41.37
CA ALA A 9 20.03 -9.45 -40.17
C ALA A 9 18.85 -9.46 -39.17
N ILE A 10 18.45 -10.64 -38.73
CA ILE A 10 17.50 -10.80 -37.63
C ILE A 10 18.30 -10.48 -36.36
N ALA A 11 18.12 -9.27 -35.85
CA ALA A 11 18.64 -8.90 -34.54
C ALA A 11 17.84 -9.66 -33.47
N LEU A 12 18.41 -10.74 -32.96
CA LEU A 12 17.98 -11.38 -31.71
C LEU A 12 18.28 -10.40 -30.57
N ALA A 13 17.28 -9.61 -30.18
CA ALA A 13 17.32 -8.86 -28.94
C ALA A 13 17.22 -9.87 -27.79
N VAL A 14 18.36 -10.22 -27.20
CA VAL A 14 18.42 -10.87 -25.89
C VAL A 14 17.84 -9.85 -24.90
N ALA A 15 16.59 -10.06 -24.48
CA ALA A 15 16.05 -9.40 -23.31
C ALA A 15 16.86 -9.88 -22.11
N LEU A 16 17.88 -9.11 -21.72
CA LEU A 16 18.52 -9.27 -20.44
C LEU A 16 17.45 -9.11 -19.38
N PHE A 17 17.10 -10.23 -18.75
CA PHE A 17 16.39 -10.29 -17.49
C PHE A 17 17.19 -9.46 -16.48
N GLY A 18 16.84 -8.19 -16.35
CA GLY A 18 17.20 -7.39 -15.20
C GLY A 18 16.33 -7.87 -14.03
N TYR A 19 16.76 -8.94 -13.36
CA TYR A 19 16.32 -9.16 -12.00
C TYR A 19 16.89 -7.97 -11.20
N ALA A 20 16.04 -7.03 -10.85
CA ALA A 20 16.37 -6.02 -9.87
C ALA A 20 16.45 -6.73 -8.51
N THR A 21 17.58 -7.37 -8.23
CA THR A 21 17.93 -7.71 -6.85
C THR A 21 18.50 -6.47 -6.20
N THR A 22 17.65 -5.58 -5.72
CA THR A 22 18.03 -4.56 -4.75
C THR A 22 18.14 -5.24 -3.39
N ALA A 23 19.31 -5.79 -3.09
CA ALA A 23 19.63 -6.25 -1.75
C ALA A 23 20.06 -5.05 -0.88
N ALA A 24 19.31 -4.86 0.20
CA ALA A 24 19.69 -4.29 1.49
C ALA A 24 20.17 -2.83 1.53
N GLY A 25 19.20 -1.92 1.65
CA GLY A 25 19.34 -0.70 2.44
C GLY A 25 18.52 -0.85 3.72
N SER A 26 19.19 -0.94 4.87
CA SER A 26 18.54 -0.98 6.19
C SER A 26 17.99 0.41 6.51
N GLY A 27 16.66 0.57 6.48
CA GLY A 27 15.97 1.78 6.92
C GLY A 27 15.02 2.31 5.87
N SER A 28 13.72 2.13 6.11
CA SER A 28 12.58 2.60 5.30
C SER A 28 12.48 2.01 3.89
N SER A 29 11.40 1.26 3.62
CA SER A 29 11.06 0.84 2.26
C SER A 29 10.68 2.06 1.41
N ALA A 30 10.95 2.03 0.10
CA ALA A 30 10.40 3.06 -0.79
C ALA A 30 8.87 2.99 -0.74
N CYS A 31 8.19 4.13 -0.71
CA CYS A 31 6.73 4.13 -0.78
C CYS A 31 6.27 3.70 -2.17
N HIS A 32 5.29 2.81 -2.20
CA HIS A 32 4.48 2.52 -3.38
C HIS A 32 3.56 3.71 -3.74
N ALA A 33 2.80 3.57 -4.83
CA ALA A 33 1.83 4.58 -5.24
C ALA A 33 0.80 4.80 -4.13
N ALA A 34 0.38 6.06 -3.92
CA ALA A 34 -0.61 6.38 -2.92
C ALA A 34 -1.96 5.71 -3.24
N TYR A 35 -2.63 5.17 -2.22
CA TYR A 35 -4.00 4.67 -2.39
C TYR A 35 -4.91 5.78 -2.93
N SER A 36 -5.65 5.43 -3.96
CA SER A 36 -6.64 6.29 -4.60
C SER A 36 -8.00 5.58 -4.68
N SER A 37 -9.06 6.28 -4.33
CA SER A 37 -10.42 5.79 -4.43
C SER A 37 -10.86 5.63 -5.89
N GLY A 38 -11.68 4.62 -6.18
CA GLY A 38 -12.15 4.34 -7.54
C GLY A 38 -11.13 3.61 -8.42
N ILE A 39 -9.97 3.26 -7.87
CA ILE A 39 -9.02 2.33 -8.50
C ILE A 39 -9.33 0.91 -8.02
N THR A 40 -9.16 -0.03 -8.93
CA THR A 40 -9.30 -1.47 -8.68
C THR A 40 -7.96 -2.02 -8.22
N TYR A 41 -7.92 -2.61 -7.02
CA TYR A 41 -6.75 -3.27 -6.44
C TYR A 41 -7.04 -4.76 -6.29
N ALA A 42 -6.13 -5.58 -6.80
CA ALA A 42 -6.16 -7.04 -6.72
C ALA A 42 -5.28 -7.56 -5.57
N HIS A 43 -5.44 -8.84 -5.24
CA HIS A 43 -4.60 -9.54 -4.29
C HIS A 43 -3.11 -9.38 -4.65
N GLY A 44 -2.31 -8.95 -3.68
CA GLY A 44 -0.88 -8.76 -3.83
C GLY A 44 -0.48 -7.35 -4.28
N ASP A 45 -1.42 -6.52 -4.72
CA ASP A 45 -1.14 -5.12 -5.06
C ASP A 45 -0.67 -4.33 -3.84
N TRP A 46 0.25 -3.41 -4.09
CA TRP A 46 0.86 -2.58 -3.07
C TRP A 46 0.51 -1.12 -3.27
N VAL A 47 0.14 -0.48 -2.16
CA VAL A 47 -0.12 0.96 -2.09
C VAL A 47 0.53 1.54 -0.86
N SER A 48 0.68 2.85 -0.83
CA SER A 48 1.08 3.58 0.37
C SER A 48 -0.05 4.47 0.86
N ALA A 49 -0.12 4.61 2.18
CA ALA A 49 -0.97 5.60 2.82
C ALA A 49 -0.35 6.04 4.14
N SER A 50 -0.63 7.27 4.54
CA SER A 50 -0.42 7.68 5.92
C SER A 50 -1.34 6.85 6.81
N PHE A 51 -0.77 6.25 7.86
CA PHE A 51 -1.60 5.57 8.84
C PHE A 51 -2.37 6.59 9.66
N THR A 52 -3.61 6.83 9.30
CA THR A 52 -4.56 7.59 10.13
C THR A 52 -5.37 6.61 10.96
N ALA A 53 -4.73 5.78 11.80
CA ALA A 53 -5.53 5.31 12.92
C ALA A 53 -5.89 6.55 13.73
N ALA A 54 -7.16 6.90 13.67
CA ALA A 54 -7.84 7.29 14.89
C ALA A 54 -7.40 6.28 15.96
N ARG A 55 -6.47 6.67 16.83
CA ARG A 55 -6.09 5.82 17.95
C ARG A 55 -7.36 5.64 18.75
N LEU A 56 -7.93 4.44 18.72
CA LEU A 56 -9.12 4.15 19.48
C LEU A 56 -8.67 3.82 20.89
N VAL A 57 -8.97 4.72 21.84
CA VAL A 57 -8.76 4.44 23.25
C VAL A 57 -10.01 3.77 23.82
N LYS A 58 -9.78 2.69 24.56
CA LYS A 58 -10.86 1.97 25.24
C LYS A 58 -11.42 2.85 26.34
N CYS A 59 -12.72 3.09 26.31
CA CYS A 59 -13.44 3.77 27.37
C CYS A 59 -14.40 2.79 28.04
N SER A 60 -14.63 2.98 29.34
CA SER A 60 -15.48 2.10 30.12
C SER A 60 -16.17 2.90 31.23
N PRO A 61 -17.48 2.70 31.46
CA PRO A 61 -18.37 1.75 30.77
C PRO A 61 -18.78 2.21 29.35
N PRO A 62 -19.01 1.27 28.40
CA PRO A 62 -19.57 1.60 27.08
C PRO A 62 -20.98 2.20 27.22
N GLY A 63 -21.32 3.16 26.36
CA GLY A 63 -22.64 3.82 26.35
C GLY A 63 -22.86 4.81 27.50
N ILE A 64 -21.81 5.15 28.26
CA ILE A 64 -21.87 6.14 29.35
C ILE A 64 -20.92 7.31 29.05
N ASN A 65 -21.44 8.54 29.22
CA ASN A 65 -20.76 9.80 28.87
C ASN A 65 -20.37 9.84 27.37
N ASP A 66 -19.22 10.40 27.02
CA ASP A 66 -18.68 10.47 25.65
C ASP A 66 -18.09 9.13 25.16
N CYS A 67 -18.43 8.01 25.82
CA CYS A 67 -18.02 6.69 25.38
C CYS A 67 -19.14 6.07 24.52
N PRO A 68 -18.96 5.90 23.20
CA PRO A 68 -19.96 5.25 22.37
C PRO A 68 -20.22 3.80 22.81
N ASP A 69 -21.34 3.23 22.36
CA ASP A 69 -21.74 1.84 22.70
C ASP A 69 -20.68 0.80 22.31
N SER A 70 -19.83 1.12 21.34
CA SER A 70 -18.69 0.30 20.93
C SER A 70 -17.59 0.19 21.99
N GLY A 71 -17.59 1.05 23.02
CA GLY A 71 -16.55 1.09 24.06
C GLY A 71 -15.20 1.65 23.60
N LEU A 72 -15.16 2.25 22.41
CA LEU A 72 -13.96 2.77 21.76
C LEU A 72 -14.20 4.22 21.36
N ARG A 73 -13.37 5.15 21.87
CA ARG A 73 -13.39 6.55 21.44
C ARG A 73 -12.14 6.86 20.62
N THR A 74 -12.25 7.76 19.66
CA THR A 74 -11.08 8.37 19.03
C THR A 74 -10.32 9.18 20.08
N GLU A 75 -9.02 8.95 20.20
CA GLU A 75 -8.13 9.74 21.03
C GLU A 75 -8.09 11.17 20.46
N GLU A 76 -8.54 12.16 21.26
CA GLU A 76 -8.43 13.57 20.87
C GLU A 76 -7.00 14.04 21.11
N GLY A 77 -6.30 14.30 20.01
CA GLY A 77 -4.94 14.81 19.98
C GLY A 77 -4.42 14.83 18.55
N GLU A 78 -3.61 15.82 18.21
CA GLU A 78 -2.93 15.88 16.91
C GLU A 78 -1.90 14.75 16.84
N PHE A 79 -2.32 13.59 16.34
CA PHE A 79 -1.40 12.52 16.06
C PHE A 79 -0.66 12.89 14.77
N ASN A 80 0.65 13.09 14.87
CA ASN A 80 1.48 13.39 13.71
C ASN A 80 1.39 12.22 12.72
N ALA A 81 0.53 12.37 11.71
CA ALA A 81 0.33 11.44 10.61
C ALA A 81 1.53 11.45 9.64
N SER A 82 2.74 11.56 10.17
CA SER A 82 3.95 11.82 9.39
C SER A 82 4.53 10.55 8.75
N GLU A 83 4.14 9.38 9.27
CA GLU A 83 4.66 8.11 8.79
C GLU A 83 3.72 7.50 7.75
N MET A 84 4.24 7.38 6.52
CA MET A 84 3.61 6.57 5.48
C MET A 84 4.03 5.12 5.65
N TYR A 85 3.12 4.20 5.40
CA TYR A 85 3.39 2.77 5.38
C TYR A 85 2.97 2.19 4.05
N ASN A 86 3.64 1.11 3.64
CA ASN A 86 3.19 0.29 2.53
C ASN A 86 2.16 -0.73 3.03
N TYR A 87 1.16 -0.97 2.20
CA TYR A 87 0.08 -1.90 2.45
C TYR A 87 -0.07 -2.82 1.25
N GLN A 88 -0.04 -4.12 1.48
CA GLN A 88 -0.33 -5.15 0.49
C GLN A 88 -1.77 -5.60 0.60
N CYS A 89 -2.51 -5.57 -0.50
CA CYS A 89 -3.86 -6.11 -0.55
C CYS A 89 -3.79 -7.63 -0.32
N LYS A 90 -4.60 -8.16 0.61
CA LYS A 90 -4.79 -9.59 0.86
C LYS A 90 -6.23 -10.06 0.60
N SER A 91 -7.11 -9.17 0.16
CA SER A 91 -8.47 -9.55 -0.25
C SER A 91 -8.39 -10.46 -1.47
N ASP A 92 -9.24 -11.48 -1.51
CA ASP A 92 -9.46 -12.26 -2.74
C ASP A 92 -9.97 -11.37 -3.87
N ASP A 93 -9.57 -11.72 -5.10
CA ASP A 93 -9.89 -11.00 -6.34
C ASP A 93 -11.38 -11.03 -6.70
N ASP A 94 -12.15 -11.96 -6.13
CA ASP A 94 -13.59 -12.06 -6.37
C ASP A 94 -14.40 -11.05 -5.54
N ILE A 95 -13.87 -10.59 -4.40
CA ILE A 95 -14.56 -9.71 -3.45
C ILE A 95 -14.06 -8.26 -3.57
N MET A 96 -12.80 -8.06 -4.02
CA MET A 96 -12.19 -6.76 -4.31
C MET A 96 -12.33 -5.74 -3.18
N LEU A 97 -12.28 -6.16 -1.91
CA LEU A 97 -12.50 -5.29 -0.76
C LEU A 97 -11.44 -4.18 -0.66
N CYS A 98 -10.23 -4.43 -1.16
CA CYS A 98 -9.17 -3.42 -1.26
C CYS A 98 -9.56 -2.24 -2.16
N SER A 99 -10.53 -2.41 -3.08
CA SER A 99 -11.06 -1.35 -3.93
C SER A 99 -12.19 -0.54 -3.28
N ASN A 100 -12.65 -0.96 -2.09
CA ASN A 100 -13.69 -0.28 -1.33
C ASN A 100 -13.06 0.68 -0.30
N ASN A 101 -13.48 1.95 -0.36
CA ASN A 101 -12.99 3.00 0.52
C ASN A 101 -13.21 2.74 2.01
N GLU A 102 -14.23 1.97 2.41
CA GLU A 102 -14.43 1.59 3.81
C GLU A 102 -13.25 0.78 4.37
N TYR A 103 -12.57 0.06 3.50
CA TYR A 103 -11.40 -0.75 3.81
C TYR A 103 -10.10 -0.11 3.35
N ALA A 104 -10.10 1.18 3.00
CA ALA A 104 -8.90 1.88 2.55
C ALA A 104 -7.74 1.69 3.55
N PRO A 105 -6.48 1.65 3.08
CA PRO A 105 -5.31 1.56 3.95
C PRO A 105 -5.33 2.62 5.07
N GLY A 106 -5.17 2.16 6.31
CA GLY A 106 -5.23 3.01 7.50
C GLY A 106 -6.64 3.33 8.01
N SER A 107 -7.71 2.87 7.36
CA SER A 107 -9.06 2.88 7.94
C SER A 107 -9.18 1.90 9.12
N ILE A 108 -10.27 2.00 9.88
CA ILE A 108 -10.58 1.07 10.97
C ILE A 108 -10.76 -0.39 10.49
N LEU A 109 -11.12 -0.59 9.22
CA LEU A 109 -11.30 -1.91 8.62
C LEU A 109 -10.08 -2.34 7.79
N SER A 110 -9.04 -1.51 7.69
CA SER A 110 -7.85 -1.75 6.87
C SER A 110 -7.22 -3.11 7.16
N ASP A 111 -7.06 -3.47 8.43
CA ASP A 111 -6.37 -4.71 8.83
C ASP A 111 -7.14 -6.00 8.41
N GLN A 112 -8.38 -5.87 7.95
CA GLN A 112 -9.15 -7.00 7.41
C GLN A 112 -8.69 -7.38 6.00
N VAL A 113 -8.19 -6.43 5.21
CA VAL A 113 -7.95 -6.63 3.77
C VAL A 113 -6.57 -6.16 3.31
N TRP A 114 -5.84 -5.45 4.16
CA TRP A 114 -4.48 -5.04 3.92
C TRP A 114 -3.52 -5.67 4.94
N VAL A 115 -2.31 -5.98 4.49
CA VAL A 115 -1.16 -6.28 5.33
C VAL A 115 -0.24 -5.07 5.28
N ARG A 116 0.02 -4.47 6.43
CA ARG A 116 0.92 -3.32 6.53
C ARG A 116 2.36 -3.79 6.70
N ASP A 117 3.29 -3.11 6.04
CA ASP A 117 4.71 -3.23 6.33
C ASP A 117 5.01 -2.89 7.80
N SER A 118 5.97 -3.60 8.38
CA SER A 118 6.40 -3.40 9.77
C SER A 118 7.18 -2.11 9.98
N SER A 119 7.55 -1.41 8.92
CA SER A 119 8.36 -0.19 8.97
C SER A 119 7.75 0.87 8.06
N PRO A 120 7.81 2.15 8.47
CA PRO A 120 7.34 3.22 7.60
C PRO A 120 8.17 3.25 6.32
N CYS A 121 7.49 3.61 5.24
CA CYS A 121 8.11 3.89 3.96
C CYS A 121 8.44 5.38 3.86
N SER A 122 9.36 5.72 2.96
CA SER A 122 9.72 7.10 2.67
C SER A 122 9.95 7.29 1.19
N SER A 123 9.44 8.40 0.64
CA SER A 123 9.63 8.77 -0.76
C SER A 123 11.04 9.24 -1.11
N VAL A 124 12.04 9.03 -0.24
CA VAL A 124 13.45 9.34 -0.58
C VAL A 124 13.93 8.37 -1.65
N SER A 125 13.78 8.80 -2.90
CA SER A 125 14.69 8.37 -3.95
C SER A 125 16.06 9.03 -3.69
N PRO A 126 17.18 8.28 -3.73
CA PRO A 126 18.51 8.88 -3.67
C PRO A 126 18.80 9.79 -4.88
#